data_AF-H0EDL3-F1
#
_entry.id   AF-H0EDL3-F1
#
_cell.length_a   1.000
_cell.length_b   1.000
_cell.length_c   1.000
_cell.angle_alpha   90.00
_cell.angle_beta   90.00
_cell.angle_gamma   90.00
#
_symmetry.space_group_name_H-M   'P 1'
#
loop_
_entity.id
_entity.type
_entity.pdbx_description
1 polymer ?
#
loop_
_entity_poly.entity_id
_entity_poly.type
_entity_poly.pdbx_seq_one_letter_code
_entity_poly.pdbx_strand_id
1 'polypeptide(L)'
;MTSPNPTSMAQADIVKSHLVTPEEYGIVPRLSAKLKLSPLDQNMPRMYGSRWILCFPLPAGVDEKHVFENLKKALAYTISAMPWIAGEIGLEEGQNKESNIVQIVEGQGGYHILDTWASNTGIEGDLGPFREYDPIVNDRTPLRRGLPDANIAEFPLMKEYGTAKASSGLAPPTYKLPPMVSKVFFVSRPKLEDLKTEARAFSINDALCAFFWHHMTLARASSSLSPFRSIDNKNVPTSAALFANAQDFQFAVKAFLGPDVTMTSWADLKIRDRDWGSLGTPEGFKIPYEGADGNITIYPRLQNGGLEVMVCLENLVSVQETSELKY
;
A
#
# COMPACT_ATOMS: atom_id res chain seq x y z
N MET A 1 0.07 39.26 -12.22
CA MET A 1 0.93 38.13 -12.60
C MET A 1 1.95 37.95 -11.49
N THR A 2 1.67 37.06 -10.55
CA THR A 2 2.58 36.73 -9.45
C THR A 2 3.66 35.80 -9.99
N SER A 3 4.91 36.26 -9.96
CA SER A 3 6.08 35.44 -10.30
C SER A 3 6.12 34.20 -9.40
N PRO A 4 6.40 32.99 -9.92
CA PRO A 4 6.49 31.80 -9.09
C PRO A 4 7.65 31.92 -8.09
N ASN A 5 7.40 31.42 -6.87
CA ASN A 5 8.32 31.49 -5.74
C ASN A 5 9.63 30.75 -6.09
N PRO A 6 10.82 31.36 -5.96
CA PRO A 6 12.09 30.75 -6.38
C PRO A 6 12.40 29.41 -5.70
N THR A 7 11.86 29.18 -4.50
CA THR A 7 11.95 27.90 -3.78
C THR A 7 11.22 26.76 -4.47
N SER A 8 10.12 27.02 -5.19
CA SER A 8 9.37 25.97 -5.90
C SER A 8 10.03 25.56 -7.21
N MET A 9 10.78 26.47 -7.86
CA MET A 9 11.55 26.17 -9.07
C MET A 9 12.75 25.29 -8.74
N ALA A 10 13.51 25.63 -7.70
CA ALA A 10 14.65 24.80 -7.26
C ALA A 10 14.25 23.37 -6.86
N GLN A 11 13.07 23.21 -6.22
CA GLN A 11 12.56 21.90 -5.84
C GLN A 11 12.06 21.09 -7.06
N ALA A 12 11.45 21.76 -8.04
CA ALA A 12 11.04 21.13 -9.29
C ALA A 12 12.24 20.69 -10.15
N ASP A 13 13.33 21.47 -10.14
CA ASP A 13 14.56 21.16 -10.87
C ASP A 13 15.31 19.98 -10.23
N ILE A 14 15.30 19.85 -8.89
CA ILE A 14 15.80 18.66 -8.18
C ILE A 14 14.93 17.42 -8.47
N VAL A 15 13.61 17.56 -8.54
CA VAL A 15 12.72 16.43 -8.86
C VAL A 15 12.98 15.92 -10.29
N LYS A 16 13.26 16.82 -11.24
CA LYS A 16 13.60 16.43 -12.62
C LYS A 16 14.95 15.74 -12.75
N SER A 17 15.93 16.04 -11.89
CA SER A 17 17.28 15.45 -11.98
C SER A 17 17.36 13.98 -11.55
N HIS A 18 16.29 13.46 -10.93
CA HIS A 18 16.21 12.07 -10.47
C HIS A 18 15.24 11.20 -11.28
N LEU A 19 14.59 11.77 -12.31
CA LEU A 19 13.82 10.96 -13.24
C LEU A 19 14.79 10.08 -14.04
N VAL A 20 14.33 8.85 -14.33
CA VAL A 20 15.10 7.89 -15.12
C VAL A 20 14.35 7.66 -16.42
N THR A 21 15.02 7.86 -17.54
CA THR A 21 14.48 7.55 -18.87
C THR A 21 15.32 6.45 -19.54
N PRO A 22 14.70 5.50 -20.28
CA PRO A 22 15.45 4.51 -21.06
C PRO A 22 16.51 5.12 -21.99
N GLU A 23 16.22 6.28 -22.57
CA GLU A 23 17.05 6.99 -23.54
C GLU A 23 18.40 7.45 -22.94
N GLU A 24 18.43 7.84 -21.66
CA GLU A 24 19.65 8.22 -20.93
C GLU A 24 20.71 7.09 -20.93
N TYR A 25 20.26 5.85 -21.08
CA TYR A 25 21.09 4.65 -21.06
C TYR A 25 21.18 3.98 -22.44
N GLY A 26 20.77 4.66 -23.51
CA GLY A 26 20.81 4.13 -24.88
C GLY A 26 19.80 3.02 -25.15
N ILE A 27 18.77 2.90 -24.32
CA ILE A 27 17.72 1.88 -24.44
C ILE A 27 16.58 2.47 -25.27
N VAL A 28 16.15 1.75 -26.29
CA VAL A 28 14.97 2.12 -27.08
C VAL A 28 13.73 1.57 -26.37
N PRO A 29 12.83 2.42 -25.84
CA PRO A 29 11.64 1.93 -25.16
C PRO A 29 10.75 1.14 -26.13
N ARG A 30 10.08 0.11 -25.60
CA ARG A 30 8.91 -0.45 -26.27
C ARG A 30 7.83 0.63 -26.37
N LEU A 31 7.00 0.58 -27.43
CA LEU A 31 5.93 1.55 -27.70
C LEU A 31 5.12 1.89 -26.43
N SER A 32 4.72 3.17 -26.33
CA SER A 32 3.86 3.67 -25.26
C SER A 32 2.69 2.73 -25.00
N ALA A 33 2.63 2.19 -23.77
CA ALA A 33 1.58 1.28 -23.34
C ALA A 33 0.48 2.05 -22.61
N LYS A 34 -0.71 2.16 -23.21
CA LYS A 34 -1.91 2.61 -22.51
C LYS A 34 -2.47 1.44 -21.70
N LEU A 35 -2.54 1.57 -20.38
CA LEU A 35 -3.11 0.57 -19.49
C LEU A 35 -4.39 1.11 -18.85
N LYS A 36 -5.55 0.62 -19.30
CA LYS A 36 -6.84 1.00 -18.71
C LYS A 36 -7.04 0.30 -17.35
N LEU A 37 -7.37 1.08 -16.34
CA LEU A 37 -7.63 0.59 -14.98
C LEU A 37 -8.87 -0.30 -14.92
N SER A 38 -8.85 -1.34 -14.10
CA SER A 38 -10.00 -2.21 -13.85
C SER A 38 -10.99 -1.56 -12.88
N PRO A 39 -12.24 -2.03 -12.81
CA PRO A 39 -13.19 -1.59 -11.78
C PRO A 39 -12.65 -1.72 -10.35
N LEU A 40 -11.84 -2.74 -10.05
CA LEU A 40 -11.23 -2.92 -8.73
C LEU A 40 -10.20 -1.83 -8.42
N ASP A 41 -9.37 -1.45 -9.39
CA ASP A 41 -8.41 -0.35 -9.22
C ASP A 41 -9.12 0.96 -8.87
N GLN A 42 -10.29 1.18 -9.47
CA GLN A 42 -11.09 2.39 -9.24
C GLN A 42 -11.77 2.44 -7.86
N ASN A 43 -11.94 1.29 -7.20
CA ASN A 43 -12.48 1.19 -5.85
C ASN A 43 -11.43 1.40 -4.75
N MET A 44 -10.14 1.44 -5.10
CA MET A 44 -9.09 1.64 -4.12
C MET A 44 -9.03 3.10 -3.63
N PRO A 45 -8.67 3.35 -2.36
CA PRO A 45 -8.47 4.70 -1.85
C PRO A 45 -7.49 5.50 -2.71
N ARG A 46 -7.75 6.81 -2.88
CA ARG A 46 -6.91 7.70 -3.68
C ARG A 46 -5.66 8.14 -2.91
N MET A 47 -4.73 7.21 -2.69
CA MET A 47 -3.50 7.45 -1.93
C MET A 47 -2.35 6.56 -2.39
N TYR A 48 -1.11 6.97 -2.08
CA TYR A 48 0.05 6.08 -2.12
C TYR A 48 0.04 5.17 -0.89
N GLY A 49 -0.79 4.12 -0.91
CA GLY A 49 -1.04 3.27 0.26
C GLY A 49 0.08 2.27 0.59
N SER A 50 0.84 1.81 -0.40
CA SER A 50 1.98 0.89 -0.19
C SER A 50 3.29 1.62 -0.45
N ARG A 51 3.85 2.24 0.59
CA ARG A 51 5.16 2.90 0.55
C ARG A 51 6.18 2.04 1.27
N TRP A 52 6.99 1.30 0.52
CA TRP A 52 7.98 0.38 1.09
C TRP A 52 9.36 1.01 1.15
N ILE A 53 10.05 0.80 2.26
CA ILE A 53 11.43 1.19 2.50
C ILE A 53 12.24 -0.09 2.68
N LEU A 54 13.17 -0.33 1.76
CA LEU A 54 14.11 -1.44 1.82
C LEU A 54 15.45 -0.90 2.35
N CYS A 55 15.99 -1.54 3.38
CA CYS A 55 17.27 -1.15 3.95
C CYS A 55 18.33 -2.20 3.61
N PHE A 56 19.40 -1.77 2.97
CA PHE A 56 20.54 -2.60 2.59
C PHE A 56 21.77 -2.21 3.40
N PRO A 57 22.50 -3.17 3.99
CA PRO A 57 23.81 -2.89 4.55
C PRO A 57 24.78 -2.62 3.40
N LEU A 58 25.50 -1.49 3.44
CA LEU A 58 26.56 -1.19 2.48
C LEU A 58 27.91 -1.63 3.04
N PRO A 59 28.66 -2.51 2.35
CA PRO A 59 30.04 -2.81 2.72
C PRO A 59 30.92 -1.56 2.77
N ALA A 60 31.91 -1.57 3.66
CA ALA A 60 32.86 -0.46 3.77
C ALA A 60 33.65 -0.27 2.46
N GLY A 61 33.71 0.96 1.95
CA GLY A 61 34.45 1.30 0.74
C GLY A 61 33.67 1.11 -0.58
N VAL A 62 32.38 0.79 -0.53
CA VAL A 62 31.52 0.79 -1.71
C VAL A 62 31.38 2.21 -2.26
N ASP A 63 31.50 2.35 -3.59
CA ASP A 63 31.19 3.60 -4.28
C ASP A 63 29.67 3.78 -4.37
N GLU A 64 29.13 4.60 -3.48
CA GLU A 64 27.71 4.94 -3.44
C GLU A 64 27.19 5.52 -4.77
N LYS A 65 28.03 6.26 -5.51
CA LYS A 65 27.64 6.81 -6.81
C LYS A 65 27.48 5.71 -7.85
N HIS A 66 28.39 4.74 -7.83
CA HIS A 66 28.30 3.58 -8.71
C HIS A 66 27.05 2.74 -8.42
N VAL A 67 26.73 2.51 -7.14
CA VAL A 67 25.50 1.82 -6.73
C VAL A 67 24.26 2.57 -7.22
N PHE A 68 24.22 3.89 -7.01
CA PHE A 68 23.10 4.72 -7.43
C PHE A 68 22.91 4.71 -8.95
N GLU A 69 23.98 4.82 -9.72
CA GLU A 69 23.90 4.76 -11.19
C GLU A 69 23.53 3.37 -11.70
N ASN A 70 23.96 2.29 -11.04
CA ASN A 70 23.52 0.94 -11.39
C ASN A 70 22.01 0.76 -11.16
N LEU A 71 21.49 1.26 -10.03
CA LEU A 71 20.05 1.24 -9.74
C LEU A 71 19.24 2.00 -10.79
N LYS A 72 19.70 3.18 -11.22
CA LYS A 72 19.07 3.96 -12.28
C LYS A 72 19.10 3.25 -13.62
N LYS A 73 20.26 2.72 -14.02
CA LYS A 73 20.38 1.93 -15.27
C LYS A 73 19.42 0.74 -15.26
N ALA A 74 19.36 -0.02 -14.17
CA ALA A 74 18.44 -1.14 -14.02
C ALA A 74 16.96 -0.72 -14.04
N LEU A 75 16.62 0.44 -13.47
CA LEU A 75 15.28 1.01 -13.55
C LEU A 75 14.93 1.37 -15.00
N ALA A 76 15.87 1.91 -15.77
CA ALA A 76 15.68 2.24 -17.19
C ALA A 76 15.31 0.99 -18.03
N TYR A 77 16.00 -0.14 -17.81
CA TYR A 77 15.61 -1.42 -18.42
C TYR A 77 14.24 -1.93 -17.95
N THR A 78 13.93 -1.71 -16.67
CA THR A 78 12.64 -2.09 -16.10
C THR A 78 11.49 -1.29 -16.71
N ILE A 79 11.67 0.03 -16.91
CA ILE A 79 10.74 0.89 -17.64
C ILE A 79 10.60 0.43 -19.08
N SER A 80 11.69 0.08 -19.76
CA SER A 80 11.61 -0.44 -21.13
C SER A 80 10.80 -1.74 -21.23
N ALA A 81 10.88 -2.61 -20.21
CA ALA A 81 10.06 -3.82 -20.12
C ALA A 81 8.61 -3.53 -19.71
N MET A 82 8.38 -2.51 -18.88
CA MET A 82 7.08 -2.12 -18.33
C MET A 82 6.78 -0.62 -18.56
N PRO A 83 6.54 -0.14 -19.80
CA PRO A 83 6.52 1.30 -20.10
C PRO A 83 5.53 2.12 -19.27
N TRP A 84 4.43 1.50 -18.83
CA TRP A 84 3.39 2.18 -18.05
C TRP A 84 3.81 2.56 -16.62
N ILE A 85 4.89 2.01 -16.06
CA ILE A 85 5.35 2.40 -14.70
C ILE A 85 5.97 3.81 -14.67
N ALA A 86 6.43 4.31 -15.82
CA ALA A 86 6.88 5.69 -16.01
C ALA A 86 5.76 6.61 -16.53
N GLY A 87 4.55 6.08 -16.70
CA GLY A 87 3.39 6.83 -17.19
C GLY A 87 2.71 7.65 -16.11
N GLU A 88 1.79 8.50 -16.55
CA GLU A 88 0.91 9.28 -15.68
C GLU A 88 -0.49 8.66 -15.63
N ILE A 89 -1.15 8.80 -14.48
CA ILE A 89 -2.54 8.38 -14.30
C ILE A 89 -3.44 9.53 -14.73
N GLY A 90 -4.22 9.30 -15.78
CA GLY A 90 -5.13 10.29 -16.34
C GLY A 90 -6.50 9.72 -16.67
N LEU A 91 -7.41 10.61 -17.01
CA LEU A 91 -8.72 10.26 -17.51
C LEU A 91 -8.63 9.66 -18.90
N GLU A 92 -9.60 8.82 -19.26
CA GLU A 92 -9.78 8.44 -20.65
C GLU A 92 -10.18 9.66 -21.48
N GLU A 93 -9.72 9.69 -22.73
CA GLU A 93 -10.01 10.76 -23.68
C GLU A 93 -11.53 10.94 -23.84
N GLY A 94 -12.02 12.16 -23.58
CA GLY A 94 -13.46 12.49 -23.62
C GLY A 94 -14.22 12.36 -22.30
N GLN A 95 -13.58 11.95 -21.20
CA GLN A 95 -14.20 11.91 -19.86
C GLN A 95 -14.11 13.27 -19.13
N ASN A 96 -15.13 13.60 -18.30
CA ASN A 96 -15.19 14.84 -17.52
C ASN A 96 -14.11 14.87 -16.42
N LYS A 97 -13.46 16.02 -16.19
CA LYS A 97 -12.40 16.23 -15.19
C LYS A 97 -12.83 16.01 -13.74
N GLU A 98 -14.13 15.96 -13.46
CA GLU A 98 -14.68 15.82 -12.11
C GLU A 98 -14.69 14.37 -11.58
N SER A 99 -14.44 13.36 -12.42
CA SER A 99 -14.31 11.95 -12.02
C SER A 99 -12.87 11.61 -11.60
N ASN A 100 -12.47 12.03 -10.41
CA ASN A 100 -11.06 12.08 -9.99
C ASN A 100 -10.29 10.74 -9.91
N ILE A 101 -9.01 10.91 -10.26
CA ILE A 101 -7.84 10.04 -10.46
C ILE A 101 -7.61 8.95 -9.39
N VAL A 102 -6.92 7.88 -9.82
CA VAL A 102 -6.90 6.51 -9.27
C VAL A 102 -5.51 6.10 -8.75
N GLN A 103 -5.46 5.09 -7.88
CA GLN A 103 -4.23 4.41 -7.43
C GLN A 103 -3.79 3.33 -8.44
N ILE A 104 -2.49 3.24 -8.73
CA ILE A 104 -1.92 2.10 -9.44
C ILE A 104 -1.19 1.23 -8.43
N VAL A 105 -1.66 -0.02 -8.33
CA VAL A 105 -0.98 -1.19 -7.79
C VAL A 105 -0.92 -1.26 -6.26
N GLU A 106 -1.36 -2.41 -5.74
CA GLU A 106 -1.33 -2.80 -4.32
C GLU A 106 -0.62 -4.16 -4.18
N GLY A 107 0.11 -4.35 -3.07
CA GLY A 107 0.61 -5.66 -2.66
C GLY A 107 1.42 -6.37 -3.75
N GLN A 108 0.89 -7.50 -4.26
CA GLN A 108 1.56 -8.36 -5.23
C GLN A 108 1.98 -7.65 -6.52
N GLY A 109 1.16 -6.72 -7.04
CA GLY A 109 1.55 -5.98 -8.24
C GLY A 109 2.79 -5.11 -8.00
N GLY A 110 2.92 -4.53 -6.80
CA GLY A 110 4.05 -3.67 -6.43
C GLY A 110 5.30 -4.51 -6.24
N TYR A 111 5.12 -5.70 -5.66
CA TYR A 111 6.17 -6.70 -5.56
C TYR A 111 6.71 -7.11 -6.93
N HIS A 112 5.87 -7.35 -7.95
CA HIS A 112 6.36 -7.72 -9.29
C HIS A 112 7.21 -6.64 -9.96
N ILE A 113 6.88 -5.36 -9.76
CA ILE A 113 7.70 -4.24 -10.24
C ILE A 113 9.07 -4.28 -9.56
N LEU A 114 9.09 -4.40 -8.23
CA LEU A 114 10.34 -4.47 -7.47
C LEU A 114 11.16 -5.74 -7.78
N ASP A 115 10.52 -6.88 -7.97
CA ASP A 115 11.14 -8.16 -8.33
C ASP A 115 11.83 -8.05 -9.70
N THR A 116 11.18 -7.38 -10.65
CA THR A 116 11.75 -7.10 -11.99
C THR A 116 12.93 -6.13 -11.89
N TRP A 117 12.78 -5.05 -11.11
CA TRP A 117 13.87 -4.08 -10.92
C TRP A 117 15.09 -4.70 -10.22
N ALA A 118 14.87 -5.46 -9.16
CA ALA A 118 15.92 -6.19 -8.46
C ALA A 118 16.62 -7.20 -9.38
N SER A 119 15.85 -7.93 -10.19
CA SER A 119 16.40 -8.83 -11.24
C SER A 119 17.33 -8.07 -12.18
N ASN A 120 16.90 -6.92 -12.69
CA ASN A 120 17.67 -6.12 -13.62
C ASN A 120 18.88 -5.45 -12.96
N THR A 121 18.83 -5.20 -11.65
CA THR A 121 19.96 -4.64 -10.88
C THR A 121 21.08 -5.65 -10.69
N GLY A 122 20.74 -6.94 -10.57
CA GLY A 122 21.70 -8.04 -10.45
C GLY A 122 22.41 -8.45 -11.74
N ILE A 123 22.05 -7.85 -12.89
CA ILE A 123 22.72 -8.11 -14.17
C ILE A 123 23.96 -7.21 -14.24
N GLU A 124 25.11 -7.73 -13.77
CA GLU A 124 26.41 -7.08 -13.98
C GLU A 124 26.94 -7.41 -15.40
N GLY A 125 27.08 -6.39 -16.26
CA GLY A 125 27.65 -6.51 -17.61
C GLY A 125 26.68 -6.96 -18.71
N ASP A 126 27.22 -7.39 -19.87
CA ASP A 126 26.49 -7.86 -21.07
C ASP A 126 25.98 -9.32 -20.95
N LEU A 127 25.90 -9.87 -19.73
CA LEU A 127 25.85 -11.33 -19.50
C LEU A 127 24.45 -11.96 -19.48
N GLY A 128 23.38 -11.23 -19.83
CA GLY A 128 22.08 -11.86 -20.01
C GLY A 128 20.99 -10.92 -20.53
N PRO A 129 19.93 -11.47 -21.16
CA PRO A 129 18.79 -10.67 -21.54
C PRO A 129 18.11 -10.13 -20.27
N PHE A 130 17.84 -8.83 -20.26
CA PHE A 130 16.97 -8.22 -19.25
C PHE A 130 15.63 -8.95 -19.22
N ARG A 131 15.04 -9.02 -18.03
CA ARG A 131 13.78 -9.76 -17.86
C ARG A 131 12.69 -9.07 -18.67
N GLU A 132 12.15 -9.78 -19.65
CA GLU A 132 10.94 -9.33 -20.32
C GLU A 132 9.75 -9.42 -19.38
N TYR A 133 8.92 -8.38 -19.40
CA TYR A 133 7.68 -8.40 -18.63
C TYR A 133 6.63 -9.25 -19.33
N ASP A 134 5.97 -10.13 -18.57
CA ASP A 134 4.94 -11.02 -19.09
C ASP A 134 3.70 -10.20 -19.52
N PRO A 135 3.34 -10.18 -20.81
CA PRO A 135 2.18 -9.43 -21.29
C PRO A 135 0.86 -9.90 -20.66
N ILE A 136 0.77 -11.14 -20.15
CA ILE A 136 -0.41 -11.65 -19.44
C ILE A 136 -0.67 -10.85 -18.17
N VAL A 137 0.37 -10.42 -17.46
CA VAL A 137 0.24 -9.66 -16.20
C VAL A 137 -0.26 -8.23 -16.46
N ASN A 138 -0.11 -7.72 -17.70
CA ASN A 138 -0.71 -6.44 -18.12
C ASN A 138 -2.15 -6.59 -18.62
N ASP A 139 -2.63 -7.82 -18.85
CA ASP A 139 -4.01 -8.02 -19.28
C ASP A 139 -4.96 -7.91 -18.09
N ARG A 140 -5.55 -6.73 -17.92
CA ARG A 140 -6.61 -6.48 -16.93
C ARG A 140 -7.99 -6.94 -17.40
N THR A 141 -8.14 -7.49 -18.61
CA THR A 141 -9.43 -7.95 -19.14
C THR A 141 -10.13 -8.99 -18.25
N PRO A 142 -9.43 -9.95 -17.62
CA PRO A 142 -10.05 -10.86 -16.65
C PRO A 142 -10.72 -10.13 -15.48
N LEU A 143 -10.13 -9.02 -15.00
CA LEU A 143 -10.68 -8.21 -13.90
C LEU A 143 -11.87 -7.33 -14.31
N ARG A 144 -12.19 -7.28 -15.61
CA ARG A 144 -13.33 -6.54 -16.16
C ARG A 144 -14.52 -7.45 -16.46
N ARG A 145 -14.30 -8.76 -16.53
CA ARG A 145 -15.36 -9.74 -16.73
C ARG A 145 -15.95 -10.06 -15.37
N GLY A 146 -17.01 -9.35 -15.01
CA GLY A 146 -17.83 -9.75 -13.87
C GLY A 146 -18.57 -11.05 -14.12
N LEU A 147 -19.13 -11.60 -13.05
CA LEU A 147 -20.04 -12.74 -13.17
C LEU A 147 -21.32 -12.30 -13.90
N PRO A 148 -21.68 -12.93 -15.04
CA PRO A 148 -22.97 -12.68 -15.67
C PRO A 148 -24.08 -13.04 -14.67
N ASP A 149 -25.11 -12.20 -14.60
CA ASP A 149 -26.30 -12.36 -13.75
C ASP A 149 -26.08 -12.27 -12.22
N ALA A 150 -24.88 -11.94 -11.74
CA ALA A 150 -24.66 -11.74 -10.32
C ALA A 150 -25.36 -10.46 -9.82
N ASN A 151 -26.19 -10.61 -8.79
CA ASN A 151 -26.84 -9.49 -8.11
C ASN A 151 -26.02 -9.06 -6.90
N ILE A 152 -25.54 -7.82 -6.89
CA ILE A 152 -24.76 -7.29 -5.77
C ILE A 152 -25.51 -7.26 -4.43
N ALA A 153 -26.85 -7.23 -4.46
CA ALA A 153 -27.66 -7.35 -3.25
C ALA A 153 -27.47 -8.69 -2.52
N GLU A 154 -26.95 -9.71 -3.20
CA GLU A 154 -26.58 -11.01 -2.62
C GLU A 154 -25.24 -10.95 -1.86
N PHE A 155 -24.53 -9.81 -1.89
CA PHE A 155 -23.22 -9.62 -1.29
C PHE A 155 -23.26 -8.51 -0.22
N PRO A 156 -23.72 -8.82 1.02
CA PRO A 156 -23.97 -7.82 2.07
C PRO A 156 -22.72 -7.08 2.58
N LEU A 157 -21.52 -7.53 2.18
CA LEU A 157 -20.23 -6.90 2.49
C LEU A 157 -19.89 -5.73 1.56
N MET A 158 -20.66 -5.55 0.48
CA MET A 158 -20.56 -4.44 -0.45
C MET A 158 -21.73 -3.49 -0.24
N LYS A 159 -21.49 -2.18 -0.26
CA LYS A 159 -22.54 -1.16 -0.22
C LYS A 159 -22.42 -0.25 -1.43
N GLU A 160 -23.56 0.03 -2.05
CA GLU A 160 -23.68 1.04 -3.10
C GLU A 160 -23.39 2.42 -2.50
N TYR A 161 -22.53 3.18 -3.17
CA TYR A 161 -22.32 4.57 -2.81
C TYR A 161 -23.51 5.37 -3.35
N GLY A 162 -24.32 5.94 -2.46
CA GLY A 162 -25.20 7.02 -2.88
C GLY A 162 -24.32 8.14 -3.42
N THR A 163 -24.44 8.48 -4.70
CA THR A 163 -23.70 9.61 -5.29
C THR A 163 -23.84 10.81 -4.36
N ALA A 164 -22.75 11.13 -3.64
CA ALA A 164 -22.71 12.32 -2.83
C ALA A 164 -22.86 13.46 -3.82
N LYS A 165 -24.06 14.05 -3.90
CA LYS A 165 -24.24 15.33 -4.58
C LYS A 165 -23.19 16.23 -3.98
N ALA A 166 -22.28 16.73 -4.80
CA ALA A 166 -21.30 17.71 -4.39
C ALA A 166 -22.06 18.85 -3.71
N SER A 167 -22.05 18.87 -2.38
CA SER A 167 -22.65 19.93 -1.61
C SER A 167 -21.70 21.11 -1.76
N SER A 168 -21.96 21.92 -2.78
CA SER A 168 -21.33 23.22 -2.94
C SER A 168 -21.68 24.05 -1.70
N GLY A 169 -20.73 24.17 -0.76
CA GLY A 169 -20.81 25.14 0.32
C GLY A 169 -20.55 24.65 1.75
N LEU A 170 -20.19 23.39 1.99
CA LEU A 170 -19.70 23.03 3.33
C LEU A 170 -18.24 23.44 3.48
N ALA A 171 -17.98 24.36 4.41
CA ALA A 171 -16.64 24.66 4.89
C ALA A 171 -15.92 23.34 5.24
N PRO A 172 -14.59 23.23 5.00
CA PRO A 172 -13.85 22.02 5.32
C PRO A 172 -14.14 21.63 6.78
N PRO A 173 -14.48 20.36 7.05
CA PRO A 173 -14.82 19.94 8.40
C PRO A 173 -13.68 20.32 9.35
N THR A 174 -14.01 21.01 10.43
CA THR A 174 -13.07 21.40 11.50
C THR A 174 -12.62 20.21 12.36
N TYR A 175 -12.95 18.99 11.95
CA TYR A 175 -12.59 17.77 12.65
C TYR A 175 -11.08 17.53 12.55
N LYS A 176 -10.38 17.75 13.66
CA LYS A 176 -9.00 17.28 13.81
C LYS A 176 -9.06 15.80 14.18
N LEU A 177 -8.40 14.97 13.38
CA LEU A 177 -8.16 13.58 13.75
C LEU A 177 -7.48 13.55 15.13
N PRO A 178 -7.88 12.62 16.01
CA PRO A 178 -7.20 12.45 17.29
C PRO A 178 -5.73 12.07 17.03
N PRO A 179 -4.83 12.30 18.00
CA PRO A 179 -3.46 11.81 17.90
C PRO A 179 -3.49 10.30 17.66
N MET A 180 -2.74 9.85 16.67
CA MET A 180 -2.61 8.42 16.34
C MET A 180 -1.25 7.93 16.76
N VAL A 181 -1.15 6.66 17.11
CA VAL A 181 0.13 5.97 17.35
C VAL A 181 0.16 4.69 16.54
N SER A 182 1.30 4.44 15.89
CA SER A 182 1.63 3.18 15.26
C SER A 182 2.71 2.46 16.08
N LYS A 183 2.55 1.15 16.27
CA LYS A 183 3.54 0.28 16.92
C LYS A 183 3.75 -0.97 16.10
N VAL A 184 5.00 -1.40 16.01
CA VAL A 184 5.38 -2.67 15.39
C VAL A 184 5.63 -3.70 16.49
N PHE A 185 4.90 -4.81 16.41
CA PHE A 185 5.05 -5.96 17.28
C PHE A 185 5.82 -7.06 16.54
N PHE A 186 6.78 -7.68 17.21
CA PHE A 186 7.46 -8.86 16.68
C PHE A 186 6.83 -10.12 17.30
N VAL A 187 6.47 -11.08 16.44
CA VAL A 187 5.97 -12.40 16.85
C VAL A 187 6.89 -13.47 16.28
N SER A 188 7.55 -14.20 17.16
CA SER A 188 8.45 -15.30 16.78
C SER A 188 7.70 -16.45 16.12
N ARG A 189 8.38 -17.23 15.27
CA ARG A 189 7.80 -18.40 14.61
C ARG A 189 7.15 -19.39 15.59
N PRO A 190 7.79 -19.82 16.70
CA PRO A 190 7.13 -20.71 17.66
C PRO A 190 5.83 -20.12 18.22
N LYS A 191 5.81 -18.82 18.51
CA LYS A 191 4.60 -18.14 19.01
C LYS A 191 3.50 -18.04 17.95
N LEU A 192 3.85 -17.93 16.67
CA LEU A 192 2.88 -17.98 15.58
C LEU A 192 2.23 -19.36 15.46
N GLU A 193 3.01 -20.44 15.64
CA GLU A 193 2.48 -21.81 15.61
C GLU A 193 1.63 -22.11 16.85
N ASP A 194 2.05 -21.65 18.03
CA ASP A 194 1.25 -21.72 19.26
C ASP A 194 -0.10 -21.02 19.04
N LEU A 195 -0.09 -19.79 18.51
CA LEU A 195 -1.28 -18.99 18.27
C LEU A 195 -2.22 -19.65 17.28
N LYS A 196 -1.69 -20.19 16.17
CA LYS A 196 -2.48 -20.92 15.17
C LYS A 196 -3.16 -22.14 15.80
N THR A 197 -2.41 -22.88 16.62
CA THR A 197 -2.91 -24.09 17.29
C THR A 197 -4.00 -23.75 18.31
N GLU A 198 -3.77 -22.77 19.17
CA GLU A 198 -4.71 -22.31 20.19
C GLU A 198 -6.00 -21.78 19.56
N ALA A 199 -5.89 -20.97 18.51
CA ALA A 199 -7.04 -20.44 17.77
C ALA A 199 -7.75 -21.50 16.91
N ARG A 200 -7.19 -22.71 16.77
CA ARG A 200 -7.63 -23.75 15.81
C ARG A 200 -7.79 -23.18 14.40
N ALA A 201 -6.90 -22.27 14.03
CA ALA A 201 -6.99 -21.51 12.80
C ALA A 201 -6.46 -22.31 11.60
N PHE A 202 -7.03 -22.06 10.42
CA PHE A 202 -6.60 -22.71 9.18
C PHE A 202 -5.15 -22.30 8.81
N SER A 203 -4.84 -21.01 8.92
CA SER A 203 -3.52 -20.44 8.67
C SER A 203 -3.00 -19.57 9.81
N ILE A 204 -1.69 -19.27 9.80
CA ILE A 204 -1.09 -18.28 10.71
C ILE A 204 -1.70 -16.89 10.48
N ASN A 205 -2.03 -16.56 9.23
CA ASN A 205 -2.66 -15.29 8.89
C ASN A 205 -4.02 -15.17 9.57
N ASP A 206 -4.85 -16.22 9.51
CA ASP A 206 -6.17 -16.25 10.17
C ASP A 206 -6.04 -16.14 11.69
N ALA A 207 -5.04 -16.80 12.27
CA ALA A 207 -4.76 -16.73 13.71
C ALA A 207 -4.38 -15.31 14.15
N LEU A 208 -3.54 -14.62 13.36
CA LEU A 208 -3.17 -13.23 13.59
C LEU A 208 -4.37 -12.29 13.40
N CYS A 209 -5.19 -12.48 12.35
CA CYS A 209 -6.44 -11.73 12.14
C CYS A 209 -7.29 -11.77 13.41
N ALA A 210 -7.56 -12.98 13.90
CA ALA A 210 -8.40 -13.21 15.07
C ALA A 210 -7.79 -12.60 16.34
N PHE A 211 -6.48 -12.80 16.54
CA PHE A 211 -5.77 -12.28 17.72
C PHE A 211 -5.83 -10.76 17.80
N PHE A 212 -5.43 -10.06 16.74
CA PHE A 212 -5.41 -8.59 16.74
C PHE A 212 -6.81 -7.99 16.75
N TRP A 213 -7.77 -8.59 16.03
CA TRP A 213 -9.16 -8.15 16.09
C TRP A 213 -9.72 -8.25 17.52
N HIS A 214 -9.51 -9.39 18.19
CA HIS A 214 -9.96 -9.59 19.57
C HIS A 214 -9.35 -8.55 20.53
N HIS A 215 -8.04 -8.38 20.50
CA HIS A 215 -7.34 -7.48 21.43
C HIS A 215 -7.64 -6.00 21.14
N MET A 216 -7.79 -5.61 19.86
CA MET A 216 -8.20 -4.25 19.52
C MET A 216 -9.64 -3.96 19.95
N THR A 217 -10.54 -4.93 19.80
CA THR A 217 -11.92 -4.80 20.29
C THR A 217 -11.94 -4.61 21.80
N LEU A 218 -11.16 -5.41 22.54
CA LEU A 218 -11.03 -5.26 24.00
C LEU A 218 -10.45 -3.90 24.40
N ALA A 219 -9.37 -3.44 23.75
CA ALA A 219 -8.75 -2.15 24.03
C ALA A 219 -9.72 -0.97 23.79
N ARG A 220 -10.52 -1.06 22.73
CA ARG A 220 -11.57 -0.08 22.42
C ARG A 220 -12.72 -0.14 23.42
N ALA A 221 -13.12 -1.33 23.88
CA ALA A 221 -14.17 -1.51 24.88
C ALA A 221 -13.78 -1.00 26.27
N SER A 222 -12.52 -1.15 26.67
CA SER A 222 -12.00 -0.62 27.95
C SER A 222 -11.87 0.91 27.98
N SER A 223 -11.94 1.56 26.81
CA SER A 223 -11.82 3.01 26.66
C SER A 223 -13.19 3.67 26.90
N SER A 224 -13.58 3.84 28.17
CA SER A 224 -14.91 4.28 28.62
C SER A 224 -15.27 5.75 28.33
N LEU A 225 -14.67 6.41 27.33
CA LEU A 225 -14.81 7.86 27.06
C LEU A 225 -15.46 8.22 25.72
N SER A 226 -15.96 7.26 24.93
CA SER A 226 -16.70 7.58 23.69
C SER A 226 -18.18 7.19 23.79
N PRO A 227 -19.12 8.15 23.97
CA PRO A 227 -20.55 7.87 24.00
C PRO A 227 -21.15 7.44 22.64
N PHE A 228 -20.32 7.23 21.61
CA PHE A 228 -20.76 6.96 20.23
C PHE A 228 -20.49 5.54 19.71
N ARG A 229 -19.90 4.63 20.48
CA ARG A 229 -19.53 3.29 19.97
C ARG A 229 -20.43 2.19 20.53
N SER A 230 -21.57 1.94 19.89
CA SER A 230 -22.22 0.62 19.98
C SER A 230 -21.36 -0.39 19.23
N ILE A 231 -20.74 -1.33 19.93
CA ILE A 231 -19.95 -2.40 19.33
C ILE A 231 -20.91 -3.43 18.75
N ASP A 232 -21.18 -3.36 17.45
CA ASP A 232 -21.84 -4.44 16.73
C ASP A 232 -20.78 -5.48 16.33
N ASN A 233 -20.76 -6.63 17.00
CA ASN A 233 -19.77 -7.72 16.82
C ASN A 233 -19.98 -8.53 15.52
N LYS A 234 -20.44 -7.91 14.43
CA LYS A 234 -20.79 -8.63 13.20
C LYS A 234 -19.89 -8.16 12.05
N ASN A 235 -19.04 -9.09 11.64
CA ASN A 235 -18.41 -9.26 10.32
C ASN A 235 -16.88 -9.11 10.34
N VAL A 236 -16.20 -10.21 9.99
CA VAL A 236 -14.87 -10.19 9.38
C VAL A 236 -15.13 -10.25 7.86
N PRO A 237 -14.92 -9.17 7.09
CA PRO A 237 -15.05 -9.24 5.65
C PRO A 237 -13.81 -9.95 5.09
N THR A 238 -13.95 -11.21 4.71
CA THR A 238 -12.97 -11.92 3.89
C THR A 238 -13.62 -12.29 2.56
N SER A 239 -13.77 -11.32 1.65
CA SER A 239 -14.14 -11.63 0.27
C SER A 239 -13.84 -10.47 -0.67
N ALA A 240 -13.03 -10.74 -1.70
CA ALA A 240 -13.01 -9.96 -2.94
C ALA A 240 -13.96 -10.65 -3.92
N ALA A 241 -15.16 -10.10 -4.12
CA ALA A 241 -16.04 -10.51 -5.22
C ALA A 241 -15.80 -9.58 -6.41
N LEU A 242 -15.59 -10.15 -7.60
CA LEU A 242 -15.38 -9.39 -8.85
C LEU A 242 -16.73 -9.16 -9.54
N PHE A 243 -17.19 -7.91 -9.57
CA PHE A 243 -18.43 -7.50 -10.23
C PHE A 243 -18.16 -6.79 -11.56
N ALA A 244 -19.11 -6.90 -12.51
CA ALA A 244 -18.99 -6.31 -13.84
C ALA A 244 -19.01 -4.77 -13.81
N ASN A 245 -19.67 -4.18 -12.80
CA ASN A 245 -19.72 -2.75 -12.56
C ASN A 245 -19.43 -2.43 -11.09
N ALA A 246 -18.20 -2.69 -10.65
CA ALA A 246 -17.81 -2.47 -9.25
C ALA A 246 -17.60 -1.00 -8.87
N GLN A 247 -17.55 -0.07 -9.83
CA GLN A 247 -17.15 1.34 -9.62
C GLN A 247 -18.08 2.13 -8.68
N ASP A 248 -19.33 1.67 -8.53
CA ASP A 248 -20.33 2.31 -7.66
C ASP A 248 -20.36 1.73 -6.24
N PHE A 249 -19.44 0.81 -5.90
CA PHE A 249 -19.49 0.04 -4.66
C PHE A 249 -18.21 0.15 -3.84
N GLN A 250 -18.37 0.37 -2.53
CA GLN A 250 -17.26 0.35 -1.57
C GLN A 250 -17.41 -0.82 -0.60
N PHE A 251 -16.27 -1.25 -0.04
CA PHE A 251 -16.27 -2.15 1.09
C PHE A 251 -17.10 -1.54 2.23
N ALA A 252 -18.04 -2.31 2.77
CA ALA A 252 -18.92 -1.88 3.85
C ALA A 252 -18.21 -1.82 5.21
N VAL A 253 -17.00 -1.25 5.26
CA VAL A 253 -16.10 -1.23 6.40
C VAL A 253 -16.15 0.13 7.09
N LYS A 254 -16.49 0.13 8.38
CA LYS A 254 -16.42 1.28 9.30
C LYS A 254 -15.09 1.27 10.06
N ALA A 255 -13.98 1.23 9.33
CA ALA A 255 -12.64 1.39 9.91
C ALA A 255 -12.30 2.87 10.11
N PHE A 256 -11.09 3.19 10.58
CA PHE A 256 -10.62 4.57 10.76
C PHE A 256 -11.46 5.35 11.79
N LEU A 257 -11.33 4.98 13.07
CA LEU A 257 -12.10 5.49 14.22
C LEU A 257 -13.51 4.88 14.40
N GLY A 258 -13.89 3.93 13.54
CA GLY A 258 -15.07 3.09 13.75
C GLY A 258 -14.73 1.74 14.44
N PRO A 259 -15.72 0.87 14.64
CA PRO A 259 -15.53 -0.39 15.36
C PRO A 259 -14.71 -1.43 14.58
N ASP A 260 -14.63 -1.29 13.26
CA ASP A 260 -14.01 -2.30 12.41
C ASP A 260 -12.48 -2.15 12.39
N VAL A 261 -11.81 -3.21 11.94
CA VAL A 261 -10.37 -3.25 11.70
C VAL A 261 -10.10 -3.66 10.25
N THR A 262 -9.07 -3.09 9.64
CA THR A 262 -8.57 -3.50 8.34
C THR A 262 -7.20 -4.13 8.52
N MET A 263 -6.98 -5.27 7.87
CA MET A 263 -5.66 -5.90 7.90
C MET A 263 -5.19 -6.25 6.50
N THR A 264 -3.99 -5.79 6.18
CA THR A 264 -3.29 -6.11 4.94
C THR A 264 -2.09 -6.97 5.27
N SER A 265 -1.95 -8.11 4.58
CA SER A 265 -0.86 -9.05 4.81
C SER A 265 0.11 -9.07 3.63
N TRP A 266 1.37 -8.77 3.92
CA TRP A 266 2.50 -8.89 3.00
C TRP A 266 3.45 -10.01 3.40
N ALA A 267 3.05 -10.87 4.35
CA ALA A 267 3.89 -11.90 4.94
C ALA A 267 4.58 -12.79 3.90
N ASP A 268 3.87 -13.10 2.81
CA ASP A 268 4.36 -14.01 1.78
C ASP A 268 4.90 -13.28 0.53
N LEU A 269 5.04 -11.95 0.61
CA LEU A 269 5.85 -11.21 -0.37
C LEU A 269 7.32 -11.54 -0.10
N LYS A 270 8.01 -12.16 -1.08
CA LYS A 270 9.42 -12.56 -0.98
C LYS A 270 10.39 -11.39 -1.13
N ILE A 271 9.98 -10.20 -0.69
CA ILE A 271 10.74 -8.95 -0.81
C ILE A 271 12.10 -9.05 -0.09
N ARG A 272 12.11 -9.67 1.09
CA ARG A 272 13.33 -9.85 1.91
C ARG A 272 14.31 -10.88 1.33
N ASP A 273 13.82 -11.79 0.49
CA ASP A 273 14.64 -12.82 -0.14
C ASP A 273 15.20 -12.37 -1.50
N ARG A 274 14.83 -11.18 -1.95
CA ARG A 274 15.17 -10.67 -3.27
C ARG A 274 16.59 -10.12 -3.26
N ASP A 275 17.45 -10.71 -4.09
CA ASP A 275 18.80 -10.21 -4.35
C ASP A 275 18.78 -9.05 -5.37
N TRP A 276 19.54 -8.00 -5.06
CA TRP A 276 19.73 -6.77 -5.84
C TRP A 276 21.16 -6.65 -6.40
N GLY A 277 21.87 -7.76 -6.54
CA GLY A 277 23.23 -7.77 -7.09
C GLY A 277 24.26 -7.33 -6.06
N SER A 278 25.00 -6.27 -6.35
CA SER A 278 26.04 -5.74 -5.45
C SER A 278 25.48 -5.26 -4.09
N LEU A 279 24.18 -5.02 -3.99
CA LEU A 279 23.48 -4.71 -2.74
C LEU A 279 23.09 -5.94 -1.91
N GLY A 280 23.10 -7.14 -2.50
CA GLY A 280 22.58 -8.35 -1.87
C GLY A 280 21.08 -8.28 -1.56
N THR A 281 20.67 -8.93 -0.47
CA THR A 281 19.28 -8.93 0.01
C THR A 281 19.01 -7.84 1.04
N PRO A 282 17.80 -7.24 1.09
CA PRO A 282 17.44 -6.28 2.13
C PRO A 282 17.52 -6.88 3.54
N GLU A 283 18.18 -6.20 4.47
CA GLU A 283 18.18 -6.55 5.89
C GLU A 283 16.93 -6.00 6.60
N GLY A 284 16.52 -4.79 6.19
CA GLY A 284 15.36 -4.10 6.75
C GLY A 284 14.21 -3.97 5.75
N PHE A 285 12.99 -4.06 6.28
CA PHE A 285 11.77 -3.62 5.60
C PHE A 285 11.00 -2.72 6.57
N LYS A 286 10.63 -1.52 6.11
CA LYS A 286 9.80 -0.57 6.86
C LYS A 286 8.82 0.09 5.91
N ILE A 287 7.82 0.74 6.50
CA ILE A 287 6.96 1.69 5.80
C ILE A 287 7.03 3.04 6.50
N PRO A 288 6.84 4.17 5.80
CA PRO A 288 6.67 5.46 6.43
C PRO A 288 5.56 5.40 7.49
N TYR A 289 5.67 6.25 8.51
CA TYR A 289 4.64 6.34 9.52
C TYR A 289 3.27 6.64 8.91
N GLU A 290 2.28 5.77 9.19
CA GLU A 290 0.90 5.91 8.76
C GLU A 290 -0.02 5.77 9.98
N GLY A 291 -0.55 6.89 10.48
CA GLY A 291 -1.48 6.90 11.59
C GLY A 291 -2.92 6.74 11.10
N ALA A 292 -3.44 5.52 11.08
CA ALA A 292 -4.81 5.22 10.68
C ALA A 292 -5.43 4.20 11.65
N ASP A 293 -6.36 4.63 12.50
CA ASP A 293 -6.91 3.81 13.58
C ASP A 293 -7.65 2.59 13.01
N GLY A 294 -7.39 1.42 13.56
CA GLY A 294 -7.96 0.19 13.03
C GLY A 294 -7.15 -0.43 11.89
N ASN A 295 -6.09 0.21 11.42
CA ASN A 295 -5.23 -0.35 10.38
C ASN A 295 -4.17 -1.27 11.00
N ILE A 296 -4.07 -2.49 10.46
CA ILE A 296 -3.06 -3.48 10.80
C ILE A 296 -2.33 -3.88 9.52
N THR A 297 -1.00 -3.94 9.56
CA THR A 297 -0.18 -4.36 8.44
C THR A 297 0.80 -5.44 8.88
N ILE A 298 0.72 -6.62 8.26
CA ILE A 298 1.68 -7.70 8.49
C ILE A 298 2.81 -7.55 7.47
N TYR A 299 4.03 -7.32 7.94
CA TYR A 299 5.20 -7.13 7.09
C TYR A 299 5.68 -8.45 6.47
N PRO A 300 6.51 -8.40 5.41
CA PRO A 300 7.17 -9.57 4.85
C PRO A 300 7.86 -10.41 5.92
N ARG A 301 7.70 -11.73 5.82
CA ARG A 301 8.22 -12.70 6.77
C ARG A 301 9.73 -12.58 6.93
N LEU A 302 10.18 -12.64 8.17
CA LEU A 302 11.60 -12.64 8.51
C LEU A 302 12.24 -13.99 8.14
N GLN A 303 13.55 -14.01 7.92
CA GLN A 303 14.27 -15.25 7.59
C GLN A 303 14.11 -16.35 8.66
N ASN A 304 13.98 -15.97 9.94
CA ASN A 304 13.70 -16.90 11.03
C ASN A 304 12.24 -17.41 11.06
N GLY A 305 11.42 -17.01 10.10
CA GLY A 305 10.01 -17.35 9.95
C GLY A 305 9.05 -16.53 10.82
N GLY A 306 9.57 -15.63 11.66
CA GLY A 306 8.76 -14.69 12.45
C GLY A 306 8.12 -13.58 11.62
N LEU A 307 7.23 -12.83 12.24
CA LEU A 307 6.51 -11.72 11.60
C LEU A 307 6.61 -10.44 12.43
N GLU A 308 6.75 -9.32 11.72
CA GLU A 308 6.52 -7.99 12.27
C GLU A 308 5.09 -7.56 11.89
N VAL A 309 4.32 -7.08 12.86
CA VAL A 309 2.94 -6.63 12.67
C VAL A 309 2.83 -5.19 13.16
N MET A 310 2.56 -4.28 12.24
CA MET A 310 2.26 -2.90 12.56
C MET A 310 0.78 -2.76 12.92
N VAL A 311 0.49 -2.13 14.06
CA VAL A 311 -0.87 -1.82 14.50
C VAL A 311 -0.97 -0.32 14.72
N CYS A 312 -1.99 0.29 14.15
CA CYS A 312 -2.27 1.71 14.26
C CYS A 312 -3.56 1.94 15.05
N LEU A 313 -3.47 2.74 16.11
CA LEU A 313 -4.55 3.02 17.03
C LEU A 313 -4.62 4.52 17.35
N GLU A 314 -5.83 4.95 17.68
CA GLU A 314 -6.04 6.22 18.39
C GLU A 314 -5.26 6.24 19.71
N ASN A 315 -4.49 7.31 19.92
CA ASN A 315 -3.75 7.54 21.15
C ASN A 315 -4.64 8.31 22.12
N LEU A 316 -5.23 7.57 23.06
CA LEU A 316 -5.92 8.15 24.19
C LEU A 316 -4.88 8.68 25.19
N VAL A 317 -4.28 9.83 24.88
CA VAL A 317 -3.61 10.60 25.92
C VAL A 317 -4.70 11.03 26.89
N SER A 318 -4.76 10.41 28.06
CA SER A 318 -5.53 10.94 29.17
C SER A 318 -5.09 12.38 29.38
N VAL A 319 -5.99 13.34 29.18
CA VAL A 319 -5.81 14.71 29.67
C VAL A 319 -5.78 14.63 31.20
N GLN A 320 -4.60 14.37 31.75
CA GLN A 320 -4.27 14.46 33.16
C GLN A 320 -2.92 15.18 33.32
N GLU A 321 -2.70 16.25 32.56
CA GLU A 321 -1.64 17.23 32.84
C GLU A 321 -2.16 18.63 32.50
N THR A 322 -3.04 19.17 33.32
CA THR A 322 -3.22 20.64 33.43
C THR A 322 -3.94 21.00 34.73
N SER A 323 -3.30 20.81 35.88
CA SER A 323 -3.48 21.70 37.03
C SER A 323 -2.48 21.39 38.12
N GLU A 324 -1.22 21.74 37.92
CA GLU A 324 -0.37 22.23 39.01
C GLU A 324 0.84 22.92 38.41
N LEU A 325 0.73 24.24 38.27
CA LEU A 325 1.80 25.21 38.43
C LEU A 325 1.12 26.59 38.45
N LYS A 326 0.78 27.03 39.66
CA LYS A 326 0.63 28.45 39.99
C LYS A 326 1.83 28.82 40.87
N TYR A 327 2.68 29.66 40.29
CA TYR A 327 3.77 30.48 40.86
C TYR A 327 4.73 29.81 41.84
#